data_AF-A0A524I0T7-F1
#
_entry.id   AF-A0A524I0T7-F1
#
_cell.length_a   1.000
_cell.length_b   1.000
_cell.length_c   1.000
_cell.angle_alpha   90.00
_cell.angle_beta   90.00
_cell.angle_gamma   90.00
#
_symmetry.space_group_name_H-M   'P 1'
#
loop_
_entity.id
_entity.type
_entity.pdbx_description
1 polymer ?
#
loop_
_entity_poly.entity_id
_entity_poly.type
_entity_poly.pdbx_seq_one_letter_code
_entity_poly.pdbx_strand_id
1 'polypeptide(L)'
;MAKTAHFPIGHHYIVEASGCDPKVIGSVEKVQQILVRAAEIAGANVWSISFSKFPPMGVSGVVVISESHISTHTWPEMGYAALDIYTCGAKVRPDKAVIYAVEAFGAETSHITEITRGIDEGDAVFYHSFITWEERLKKPGQKKDREKDKAKS
;
A
#
# COMPACT_ATOMS: atom_id res chain seq x y z
N MET A 1 36.04 0.28 -15.26
CA MET A 1 35.20 -0.85 -14.84
C MET A 1 33.76 -0.44 -15.05
N ALA A 2 32.99 -1.18 -15.85
CA ALA A 2 31.58 -0.88 -16.06
C ALA A 2 30.85 -1.04 -14.72
N LYS A 3 30.15 0.00 -14.25
CA LYS A 3 29.25 -0.11 -13.11
C LYS A 3 28.14 -1.05 -13.54
N THR A 4 28.20 -2.32 -13.14
CA THR A 4 27.06 -3.22 -13.26
C THR A 4 25.94 -2.57 -12.47
N ALA A 5 24.84 -2.22 -13.14
CA ALA A 5 23.67 -1.67 -12.47
C ALA A 5 23.09 -2.81 -11.60
N HIS A 6 23.37 -2.76 -10.30
CA HIS A 6 22.76 -3.66 -9.35
C HIS A 6 21.35 -3.15 -9.05
N PHE A 7 20.36 -3.90 -9.54
CA PHE A 7 18.97 -3.58 -9.29
C PHE A 7 18.54 -4.16 -7.93
N PRO A 8 17.73 -3.43 -7.16
CA PRO A 8 17.18 -3.97 -5.93
C PRO A 8 16.30 -5.19 -6.23
N ILE A 9 16.21 -6.12 -5.28
CA ILE A 9 15.37 -7.31 -5.39
C ILE A 9 13.88 -6.92 -5.45
N GLY A 10 13.46 -5.91 -4.67
CA GLY A 10 12.08 -5.46 -4.66
C GLY A 10 11.83 -4.18 -3.89
N HIS A 11 10.57 -3.75 -3.89
CA HIS A 11 10.10 -2.54 -3.21
C HIS A 11 8.97 -2.89 -2.26
N HIS A 12 9.10 -2.47 -1.00
CA HIS A 12 8.16 -2.74 0.08
C HIS A 12 7.58 -1.43 0.59
N TYR A 13 6.29 -1.24 0.39
CA TYR A 13 5.52 -0.10 0.86
C TYR A 13 4.85 -0.47 2.18
N ILE A 14 5.17 0.27 3.23
CA ILE A 14 4.48 0.26 4.52
C ILE A 14 3.53 1.45 4.52
N VAL A 15 2.24 1.18 4.68
CA VAL A 15 1.17 2.17 4.50
C VAL A 15 0.32 2.26 5.76
N GLU A 16 0.24 3.48 6.28
CA GLU A 16 -0.64 3.87 7.37
C GLU A 16 -1.85 4.59 6.80
N ALA A 17 -2.98 3.90 6.61
CA ALA A 17 -4.18 4.47 6.00
C ALA A 17 -5.20 4.91 7.08
N SER A 18 -5.53 6.19 7.10
CA SER A 18 -6.43 6.82 8.07
C SER A 18 -7.72 7.32 7.42
N GLY A 19 -8.81 7.31 8.18
CA GLY A 19 -10.13 7.73 7.70
C GLY A 19 -10.80 6.72 6.76
N CYS A 20 -10.42 5.45 6.83
CA CYS A 20 -10.98 4.36 6.02
C CYS A 20 -12.48 4.14 6.33
N ASP A 21 -13.24 3.65 5.35
CA ASP A 21 -14.65 3.27 5.55
C ASP A 21 -14.74 2.01 6.44
N PRO A 22 -15.29 2.09 7.67
CA PRO A 22 -15.39 0.95 8.58
C PRO A 22 -16.18 -0.23 8.00
N LYS A 23 -17.14 0.03 7.09
CA LYS A 23 -17.94 -1.01 6.43
C LYS A 23 -17.16 -1.73 5.33
N VAL A 24 -16.06 -1.15 4.86
CA VAL A 24 -15.14 -1.79 3.92
C VAL A 24 -14.12 -2.59 4.70
N ILE A 25 -13.34 -1.92 5.57
CA ILE A 25 -12.22 -2.56 6.27
C ILE A 25 -12.67 -3.57 7.33
N GLY A 26 -13.93 -3.56 7.75
CA GLY A 26 -14.51 -4.55 8.66
C GLY A 26 -15.08 -5.82 8.00
N SER A 27 -15.06 -5.93 6.66
CA SER A 27 -15.55 -7.10 5.91
C SER A 27 -14.39 -7.89 5.33
N VAL A 28 -14.29 -9.16 5.71
CA VAL A 28 -13.27 -10.08 5.20
C VAL A 28 -13.36 -10.19 3.68
N GLU A 29 -14.58 -10.31 3.14
CA GLU A 29 -14.81 -10.48 1.71
C GLU A 29 -14.32 -9.27 0.92
N LYS A 30 -14.64 -8.04 1.38
CA LYS A 30 -14.20 -6.82 0.71
C LYS A 30 -12.68 -6.63 0.80
N VAL A 31 -12.12 -6.80 1.99
CA VAL A 31 -10.67 -6.65 2.20
C VAL A 31 -9.89 -7.65 1.35
N GLN A 32 -10.35 -8.92 1.29
CA GLN A 32 -9.77 -9.93 0.41
C GLN A 32 -9.84 -9.54 -1.07
N GLN A 33 -11.01 -9.11 -1.55
CA GLN A 33 -11.17 -8.66 -2.95
C GLN A 33 -10.24 -7.50 -3.29
N ILE A 34 -10.09 -6.54 -2.38
CA ILE A 34 -9.24 -5.37 -2.57
C ILE A 34 -7.76 -5.78 -2.63
N LEU A 35 -7.27 -6.61 -1.71
CA LEU A 35 -5.87 -7.02 -1.71
C LEU A 35 -5.51 -7.90 -2.93
N VAL A 36 -6.41 -8.80 -3.34
CA VAL A 36 -6.23 -9.60 -4.57
C VAL A 36 -6.19 -8.68 -5.79
N ARG A 37 -7.12 -7.72 -5.88
CA ARG A 37 -7.15 -6.77 -7.00
C ARG A 37 -5.92 -5.85 -7.01
N ALA A 38 -5.41 -5.47 -5.85
CA ALA A 38 -4.16 -4.72 -5.73
C ALA A 38 -2.98 -5.53 -6.31
N ALA A 39 -2.89 -6.82 -5.98
CA ALA A 39 -1.87 -7.71 -6.56
C ALA A 39 -1.95 -7.77 -8.09
N GLU A 40 -3.17 -7.93 -8.65
CA GLU A 40 -3.39 -7.94 -10.10
C GLU A 40 -2.98 -6.61 -10.76
N ILE A 41 -3.31 -5.48 -10.14
CA ILE A 41 -2.96 -4.12 -10.63
C ILE A 41 -1.45 -3.89 -10.62
N ALA A 42 -0.76 -4.41 -9.60
CA ALA A 42 0.71 -4.44 -9.56
C ALA A 42 1.31 -5.35 -10.64
N GLY A 43 0.52 -6.21 -11.30
CA GLY A 43 1.03 -7.21 -12.23
C GLY A 43 1.67 -8.41 -11.54
N ALA A 44 1.33 -8.66 -10.27
CA ALA A 44 1.84 -9.78 -9.49
C ALA A 44 0.91 -10.99 -9.58
N ASN A 45 1.48 -12.20 -9.67
CA ASN A 45 0.72 -13.44 -9.64
C ASN A 45 0.44 -13.86 -8.19
N VAL A 46 -0.83 -14.12 -7.88
CA VAL A 46 -1.31 -14.61 -6.58
C VAL A 46 -1.09 -16.11 -6.45
N TRP A 47 -0.48 -16.53 -5.35
CA TRP A 47 -0.21 -17.94 -5.03
C TRP A 47 -1.16 -18.49 -3.97
N SER A 48 -1.39 -17.72 -2.90
CA SER A 48 -2.30 -18.11 -1.84
C SER A 48 -2.86 -16.90 -1.13
N ILE A 49 -4.00 -17.10 -0.46
CA ILE A 49 -4.70 -16.08 0.31
C ILE A 49 -5.07 -16.64 1.68
N SER A 50 -4.95 -15.81 2.72
CA SER A 50 -5.37 -16.16 4.08
C SER A 50 -5.92 -14.92 4.76
N PHE A 51 -7.18 -14.99 5.21
CA PHE A 51 -7.88 -13.87 5.84
C PHE A 51 -8.63 -14.34 7.07
N SER A 52 -8.54 -13.56 8.14
CA SER A 52 -9.17 -13.83 9.43
C SER A 52 -9.86 -12.59 9.94
N LYS A 53 -11.10 -12.76 10.42
CA LYS A 53 -11.80 -11.72 11.17
C LYS A 53 -11.43 -11.79 12.64
N PHE A 54 -11.15 -10.65 13.26
CA PHE A 54 -10.90 -10.55 14.70
C PHE A 54 -12.13 -9.99 15.42
N PRO A 55 -12.49 -10.52 16.60
CA PRO A 55 -13.54 -9.92 17.44
C PRO A 55 -13.07 -8.61 18.08
N PRO A 56 -13.94 -7.59 18.26
CA PRO A 56 -15.35 -7.53 17.82
C PRO A 56 -15.50 -7.12 16.34
N MET A 57 -14.49 -6.47 15.77
CA MET A 57 -14.39 -6.06 14.37
C MET A 57 -12.92 -6.01 13.96
N GLY A 58 -12.67 -5.99 12.65
CA GLY A 58 -11.32 -5.99 12.10
C GLY A 58 -10.99 -7.27 11.35
N VAL A 59 -10.07 -7.12 10.42
CA VAL A 59 -9.62 -8.13 9.47
C VAL A 59 -8.10 -8.08 9.43
N SER A 60 -7.47 -9.25 9.55
CA SER A 60 -6.09 -9.43 9.09
C SER A 60 -6.08 -10.31 7.86
N GLY A 61 -5.24 -9.96 6.90
CA GLY A 61 -5.19 -10.63 5.62
C GLY A 61 -3.79 -10.64 5.02
N VAL A 62 -3.47 -11.71 4.30
CA VAL A 62 -2.26 -11.80 3.47
C VAL A 62 -2.59 -12.47 2.15
N VAL A 63 -2.05 -11.89 1.09
CA VAL A 63 -1.99 -12.44 -0.27
C VAL A 63 -0.53 -12.72 -0.56
N VAL A 64 -0.17 -14.00 -0.65
CA VAL A 64 1.17 -14.41 -1.06
C VAL A 64 1.24 -14.26 -2.57
N ILE A 65 2.23 -13.51 -3.04
CA ILE A 65 2.52 -13.30 -4.46
C ILE A 65 3.90 -13.85 -4.80
N SER A 66 4.25 -13.86 -6.08
CA SER A 66 5.53 -14.42 -6.53
C SER A 66 6.70 -13.70 -5.83
N GLU A 67 7.35 -14.43 -4.92
CA GLU A 67 8.56 -14.00 -4.18
C GLU A 67 8.35 -12.88 -3.14
N SER A 68 7.11 -12.54 -2.77
CA SER A 68 6.81 -11.51 -1.76
C SER A 68 5.36 -11.61 -1.22
N HIS A 69 4.73 -10.50 -0.77
CA HIS A 69 3.39 -10.51 -0.18
C HIS A 69 2.69 -9.16 -0.25
N ILE A 70 1.35 -9.19 -0.14
CA ILE A 70 0.52 -8.05 0.23
C ILE A 70 -0.25 -8.42 1.49
N SER A 71 -0.12 -7.66 2.58
CA SER A 71 -0.84 -7.91 3.83
C SER A 71 -1.50 -6.66 4.40
N THR A 72 -2.47 -6.88 5.29
CA THR A 72 -3.14 -5.81 6.02
C THR A 72 -3.63 -6.25 7.39
N HIS A 73 -3.67 -5.28 8.30
CA HIS A 73 -4.40 -5.34 9.56
C HIS A 73 -5.32 -4.11 9.65
N THR A 74 -6.55 -4.30 10.11
CA THR A 74 -7.56 -3.24 10.10
C THR A 74 -8.22 -3.07 11.47
N TRP A 75 -8.53 -1.81 11.79
CA TRP A 75 -9.22 -1.35 12.99
C TRP A 75 -10.42 -0.48 12.57
N PRO A 76 -11.56 -1.09 12.19
CA PRO A 76 -12.73 -0.37 11.70
C PRO A 76 -13.27 0.69 12.67
N GLU A 77 -13.16 0.45 13.97
CA GLU A 77 -13.54 1.38 15.04
C GLU A 77 -12.72 2.66 15.06
N MET A 78 -11.49 2.61 14.53
CA MET A 78 -10.60 3.76 14.39
C MET A 78 -10.58 4.33 12.96
N GLY A 79 -11.28 3.68 12.01
CA GLY A 79 -11.14 3.99 10.59
C GLY A 79 -9.71 3.84 10.08
N TYR A 80 -8.96 2.86 10.61
CA TYR A 80 -7.53 2.70 10.36
C TYR A 80 -7.21 1.34 9.74
N ALA A 81 -6.27 1.33 8.80
CA ALA A 81 -5.68 0.12 8.25
C ALA A 81 -4.16 0.28 8.08
N ALA A 82 -3.42 -0.71 8.56
CA ALA A 82 -2.02 -0.91 8.23
C ALA A 82 -1.94 -1.83 7.00
N LEU A 83 -1.15 -1.47 5.99
CA LEU A 83 -0.88 -2.33 4.84
C LEU A 83 0.62 -2.47 4.59
N ASP A 84 1.00 -3.66 4.14
CA ASP A 84 2.31 -3.96 3.60
C ASP A 84 2.14 -4.43 2.16
N ILE A 85 2.74 -3.73 1.20
CA ILE A 85 2.76 -4.13 -0.21
C ILE A 85 4.22 -4.31 -0.60
N TYR A 86 4.69 -5.57 -0.57
CA TYR A 86 6.03 -5.92 -0.99
C TYR A 86 5.96 -6.65 -2.32
N THR A 87 6.63 -6.13 -3.35
CA THR A 87 6.69 -6.76 -4.68
C THR A 87 8.13 -6.90 -5.18
N CYS A 88 8.44 -8.01 -5.84
CA CYS A 88 9.75 -8.28 -6.45
C CYS A 88 9.69 -8.21 -7.98
N GLY A 89 10.81 -7.79 -8.60
CA GLY A 89 10.98 -7.75 -10.06
C GLY A 89 10.77 -6.38 -10.71
N ALA A 90 11.40 -6.18 -11.88
CA ALA A 90 11.45 -4.86 -12.53
C ALA A 90 10.16 -4.44 -13.26
N LYS A 91 9.18 -5.34 -13.40
CA LYS A 91 7.94 -5.10 -14.17
C LYS A 91 6.70 -4.89 -13.29
N VAL A 92 6.80 -5.14 -11.99
CA VAL A 92 5.70 -4.92 -11.05
C VAL A 92 5.58 -3.44 -10.70
N ARG A 93 4.35 -3.02 -10.37
CA ARG A 93 4.01 -1.63 -10.07
C ARG A 93 3.37 -1.52 -8.69
N PRO A 94 4.17 -1.59 -7.61
CA PRO A 94 3.66 -1.54 -6.25
C PRO A 94 2.97 -0.22 -5.91
N ASP A 95 3.44 0.90 -6.47
CA ASP A 95 2.81 2.22 -6.39
C ASP A 95 1.32 2.18 -6.77
N LYS A 96 0.99 1.48 -7.86
CA LYS A 96 -0.41 1.36 -8.31
C LYS A 96 -1.25 0.47 -7.41
N ALA A 97 -0.66 -0.57 -6.83
CA ALA A 97 -1.34 -1.41 -5.84
C ALA A 97 -1.65 -0.61 -4.57
N VAL A 98 -0.69 0.21 -4.10
CA VAL A 98 -0.87 1.08 -2.93
C VAL A 98 -2.01 2.06 -3.18
N ILE A 99 -1.95 2.83 -4.27
CA ILE A 99 -2.98 3.83 -4.61
C ILE A 99 -4.37 3.19 -4.66
N TYR A 100 -4.49 2.06 -5.37
CA TYR A 100 -5.76 1.35 -5.46
C TYR A 100 -6.26 0.88 -4.10
N ALA A 101 -5.39 0.27 -3.28
CA ALA A 101 -5.78 -0.27 -1.98
C ALA A 101 -6.27 0.82 -1.01
N VAL A 102 -5.55 1.95 -0.92
CA VAL A 102 -5.94 3.07 -0.05
C VAL A 102 -7.25 3.72 -0.50
N GLU A 103 -7.44 3.91 -1.81
CA GLU A 103 -8.69 4.44 -2.36
C GLU A 103 -9.85 3.47 -2.13
N ALA A 104 -9.64 2.18 -2.36
CA ALA A 104 -10.68 1.16 -2.19
C ALA A 104 -11.06 0.94 -0.72
N PHE A 105 -10.11 1.13 0.21
CA PHE A 105 -10.40 1.16 1.65
C PHE A 105 -11.15 2.43 2.08
N GLY A 106 -11.28 3.42 1.20
CA GLY A 106 -11.95 4.68 1.46
C GLY A 106 -11.16 5.59 2.38
N ALA A 107 -9.82 5.48 2.39
CA ALA A 107 -8.96 6.30 3.23
C ALA A 107 -9.05 7.79 2.86
N GLU A 108 -8.97 8.66 3.85
CA GLU A 108 -8.88 10.12 3.66
C GLU A 108 -7.43 10.57 3.53
N THR A 109 -6.52 9.94 4.28
CA THR A 109 -5.09 10.25 4.26
C THR A 109 -4.27 8.98 4.41
N SER A 110 -3.06 8.98 3.87
CA SER A 110 -2.11 7.88 4.05
C SER A 110 -0.70 8.39 4.27
N HIS A 111 0.01 7.77 5.22
CA HIS A 111 1.46 7.93 5.34
C HIS A 111 2.13 6.69 4.76
N ILE A 112 3.12 6.88 3.90
CA ILE A 112 3.74 5.80 3.15
C ILE A 112 5.24 5.85 3.37
N THR A 113 5.81 4.71 3.76
CA THR A 113 7.25 4.48 3.74
C THR A 113 7.56 3.44 2.67
N GLU A 114 8.32 3.83 1.66
CA GLU A 114 8.88 2.89 0.69
C GLU A 114 10.24 2.44 1.18
N ILE A 115 10.42 1.12 1.20
CA ILE A 115 11.68 0.47 1.52
C ILE A 115 12.14 -0.28 0.26
N THR A 116 13.27 0.14 -0.29
CA THR A 116 13.95 -0.61 -1.35
C THR A 116 14.72 -1.77 -0.71
N ARG A 117 14.42 -3.00 -1.12
CA ARG A 117 14.90 -4.24 -0.50
C ARG A 117 15.93 -4.94 -1.38
N GLY A 118 16.99 -5.47 -0.76
CA GLY A 118 17.96 -6.31 -1.44
C GLY A 118 18.86 -5.52 -2.38
N ILE A 119 19.41 -4.41 -1.89
CA ILE A 119 20.44 -3.66 -2.61
C ILE A 119 21.78 -4.35 -2.35
N ASP A 120 22.55 -4.59 -3.40
CA ASP A 120 23.89 -5.18 -3.38
C ASP A 120 24.84 -4.27 -4.17
N GLU A 121 26.05 -4.03 -3.67
CA GLU A 121 27.08 -3.25 -4.37
C GLU A 121 28.12 -4.13 -5.09
N GLY A 122 27.91 -5.44 -5.10
CA GLY A 122 28.78 -6.43 -5.73
C GLY A 122 29.69 -7.16 -4.75
N ASP A 123 29.46 -7.00 -3.45
CA ASP A 123 30.16 -7.69 -2.37
C ASP A 123 29.29 -8.78 -1.69
N ALA A 124 28.06 -8.99 -2.19
CA ALA A 124 27.07 -9.91 -1.63
C ALA A 124 26.66 -9.56 -0.19
N VAL A 125 26.80 -8.29 0.20
CA VAL A 125 26.29 -7.74 1.46
C VAL A 125 25.03 -6.95 1.16
N PHE A 126 23.88 -7.53 1.51
CA PHE A 126 22.59 -6.92 1.20
C PHE A 126 22.16 -5.90 2.25
N TYR A 127 21.69 -4.74 1.79
CA TYR A 127 21.09 -3.72 2.63
C TYR A 127 19.77 -3.19 2.05
N HIS A 128 19.14 -2.26 2.76
CA HIS A 128 17.92 -1.59 2.33
C HIS A 128 18.07 -0.07 2.43
N SER A 129 17.28 0.65 1.65
CA SER A 129 17.10 2.10 1.81
C SER A 129 15.62 2.40 1.97
N PHE A 130 15.28 3.53 2.58
CA PHE A 130 13.89 3.91 2.77
C PHE A 130 13.65 5.40 2.52
N ILE A 131 12.43 5.70 2.08
CA ILE A 131 11.92 7.05 1.84
C ILE A 131 10.52 7.11 2.45
N THR A 132 10.17 8.21 3.12
CA THR A 132 8.86 8.40 3.75
C THR A 132 8.20 9.68 3.24
N TRP A 133 6.90 9.61 2.97
CA TRP A 133 6.08 10.77 2.60
C TRP A 133 4.63 10.63 3.08
N GLU A 134 3.85 11.71 2.97
CA GLU A 134 2.44 11.79 3.36
C GLU A 134 1.60 12.24 2.16
N GLU A 135 0.44 11.61 1.97
CA GLU A 135 -0.54 12.01 0.95
C GLU A 135 -1.93 12.23 1.55
N ARG A 136 -2.61 13.30 1.09
CA ARG A 136 -4.02 13.56 1.38
C ARG A 136 -4.87 13.24 0.17
N LEU A 137 -5.79 12.28 0.32
CA LEU A 137 -6.67 11.81 -0.74
C LEU A 137 -7.91 12.70 -0.83
N LYS A 138 -8.33 13.07 -2.05
CA LYS A 138 -9.56 13.86 -2.27
C LYS A 138 -10.76 12.93 -2.37
N LYS A 139 -11.81 13.19 -1.59
CA LYS A 139 -13.06 12.42 -1.69
C LYS A 139 -13.71 12.61 -3.07
N PRO A 140 -14.22 11.54 -3.71
CA PRO A 140 -15.01 11.66 -4.93
C PRO A 140 -16.20 12.61 -4.68
N GLY A 141 -16.19 13.80 -5.29
CA GLY A 141 -17.27 14.79 -5.18
C GLY A 141 -16.92 16.12 -4.48
N GLN A 142 -15.71 16.32 -3.94
CA GLN A 142 -15.29 17.64 -3.44
C GLN A 142 -15.00 18.59 -4.62
N LYS A 143 -15.84 19.62 -4.79
CA LYS A 143 -15.59 20.74 -5.72
C LYS A 143 -14.32 21.50 -5.30
N LYS A 144 -13.55 21.98 -6.28
CA LYS A 144 -12.44 22.94 -6.08
C LYS A 144 -12.97 24.13 -5.28
N ASP A 145 -12.47 24.32 -4.06
CA ASP A 145 -12.49 25.66 -3.47
C ASP A 145 -11.64 26.54 -4.36
N ARG A 146 -12.32 27.42 -5.11
CA ARG A 146 -11.66 28.51 -5.83
C ARG A 146 -11.03 29.39 -4.78
N GLU A 147 -9.71 29.40 -4.77
CA GLU A 147 -8.83 30.39 -4.14
C GLU A 147 -9.51 31.78 -4.17
N LYS A 148 -10.08 32.19 -3.03
CA LYS A 148 -10.47 33.55 -2.77
C LYS A 148 -9.31 34.21 -2.05
N ASP A 149 -8.36 34.72 -2.82
CA ASP A 149 -7.49 35.81 -2.39
C ASP A 149 -7.33 36.81 -3.54
N LYS A 150 -8.42 37.55 -3.78
CA LYS A 150 -8.31 38.96 -4.11
C LYS A 150 -8.95 39.74 -2.97
N ALA A 151 -8.23 40.78 -2.55
CA ALA A 151 -8.61 41.84 -1.62
C ALA A 151 -8.30 41.59 -0.14
N LYS A 152 -7.09 41.99 0.27
CA LYS A 152 -6.94 42.96 1.37
C LYS A 152 -5.84 43.96 1.03
N SER A 153 -6.28 45.20 0.86
CA SER A 153 -5.58 46.49 1.03
C SER A 153 -4.31 46.72 0.22
#